data_AF-A0A1R3RPE5-F1
#
_entry.id   AF-A0A1R3RPE5-F1
#
_cell.length_a   1.000
_cell.length_b   1.000
_cell.length_c   1.000
_cell.angle_alpha   90.00
_cell.angle_beta   90.00
_cell.angle_gamma   90.00
#
_symmetry.space_group_name_H-M   'P 1'
#
loop_
_entity.id
_entity.type
_entity.pdbx_description
1 polymer ?
#
loop_
_entity_poly.entity_id
_entity_poly.type
_entity_poly.pdbx_seq_one_letter_code
_entity_poly.pdbx_strand_id
1 'polypeptide(L)'
;MSTDERRCFTYFQTHTVPRMVGFYDSEIWQRLVLQMSQAETSVCHAVVALGALHEDSEAKGMPLQKVDLDHNHHHRFALEQYGKAIAALQRRLQSNDPQARLAVLMCCVAFIFFEYLQGNRGKAFAHLQNGLHVLANHKGEEARALVMSKVLHQQDNGSTAEKALLRAFAQLDAQSVHFRVSGSVTTLGAQNGYLAADLLDQEFQFNSIEDVKDSLDPFASVVFRFRTTCRPLLRNPMADIFQLSIQHQKIRTQLMKHISAFEAFISRFPSKTTPKEARSINMTRLHHLILMVDLETMLSLSELVYDYYLPQFQTFV
;
A
#
# COMPACT_ATOMS: atom_id res chain seq x y z
N MET A 1 1.08 7.75 -30.00
CA MET A 1 1.59 6.47 -29.47
C MET A 1 2.05 5.57 -30.60
N SER A 2 3.25 5.00 -30.49
CA SER A 2 3.75 3.97 -31.41
C SER A 2 2.94 2.67 -31.31
N THR A 3 3.21 1.70 -32.20
CA THR A 3 2.59 0.36 -32.14
C THR A 3 2.94 -0.36 -30.84
N ASP A 4 4.21 -0.32 -30.41
CA ASP A 4 4.65 -0.92 -29.16
C ASP A 4 4.04 -0.24 -27.93
N GLU A 5 3.93 1.09 -27.94
CA GLU A 5 3.26 1.85 -26.87
C GLU A 5 1.78 1.44 -26.75
N ARG A 6 1.07 1.29 -27.88
CA ARG A 6 -0.32 0.82 -27.88
C ARG A 6 -0.44 -0.59 -27.34
N ARG A 7 0.43 -1.52 -27.77
CA ARG A 7 0.44 -2.91 -27.29
C ARG A 7 0.65 -2.97 -25.76
N CYS A 8 1.67 -2.29 -25.25
CA CYS A 8 1.98 -2.30 -23.82
C CYS A 8 0.91 -1.58 -22.99
N PHE A 9 0.28 -0.53 -23.52
CA PHE A 9 -0.87 0.11 -22.89
C PHE A 9 -2.09 -0.82 -22.83
N THR A 10 -2.39 -1.55 -23.92
CA THR A 10 -3.43 -2.57 -23.92
C THR A 10 -3.12 -3.69 -22.93
N TYR A 11 -1.86 -4.13 -22.84
CA TYR A 11 -1.43 -5.12 -21.84
C TYR A 11 -1.63 -4.58 -20.41
N PHE A 12 -1.28 -3.32 -20.17
CA PHE A 12 -1.55 -2.65 -18.90
C PHE A 12 -3.03 -2.70 -18.53
N GLN A 13 -3.93 -2.37 -19.47
CA GLN A 13 -5.38 -2.39 -19.25
C GLN A 13 -5.96 -3.79 -19.05
N THR A 14 -5.51 -4.76 -19.83
CA THR A 14 -6.14 -6.09 -19.92
C THR A 14 -5.51 -7.14 -19.00
N HIS A 15 -4.28 -6.93 -18.54
CA HIS A 15 -3.54 -7.87 -17.69
C HIS A 15 -3.05 -7.20 -16.40
N THR A 16 -2.34 -6.07 -16.49
CA THR A 16 -1.75 -5.43 -15.29
C THR A 16 -2.81 -4.91 -14.33
N VAL A 17 -3.79 -4.13 -14.79
CA VAL A 17 -4.86 -3.60 -13.95
C VAL A 17 -5.67 -4.72 -13.27
N PRO A 18 -6.17 -5.75 -14.00
CA PRO A 18 -6.88 -6.86 -13.37
C PRO A 18 -6.07 -7.61 -12.30
N ARG A 19 -4.76 -7.76 -12.48
CA ARG A 19 -3.87 -8.33 -11.44
C ARG A 19 -3.81 -7.43 -10.20
N MET A 20 -3.71 -6.11 -10.37
CA MET A 20 -3.65 -5.15 -9.25
C MET A 20 -4.96 -5.03 -8.47
N VAL A 21 -6.11 -5.24 -9.11
CA VAL A 21 -7.45 -5.17 -8.47
C VAL A 21 -8.09 -6.54 -8.22
N GLY A 22 -7.29 -7.60 -8.20
CA GLY A 22 -7.76 -8.97 -8.11
C GLY A 22 -8.51 -9.32 -6.82
N PHE A 23 -8.26 -8.56 -5.76
CA PHE A 23 -8.86 -8.74 -4.42
C PHE A 23 -9.84 -7.62 -4.06
N TYR A 24 -9.57 -6.37 -4.42
CA TYR A 24 -10.43 -5.24 -4.07
C TYR A 24 -10.50 -4.28 -5.24
N ASP A 25 -11.62 -3.58 -5.40
CA ASP A 25 -11.68 -2.47 -6.33
C ASP A 25 -10.69 -1.36 -5.94
N SER A 26 -10.23 -0.63 -6.95
CA SER A 26 -9.29 0.46 -6.80
C SER A 26 -9.62 1.54 -7.81
N GLU A 27 -10.12 2.66 -7.30
CA GLU A 27 -10.39 3.85 -8.09
C GLU A 27 -9.15 4.33 -8.85
N ILE A 28 -7.96 4.16 -8.26
CA ILE A 28 -6.68 4.51 -8.90
C ILE A 28 -6.49 3.70 -10.18
N TRP A 29 -6.55 2.36 -10.07
CA TRP A 29 -6.17 1.48 -11.17
C TRP A 29 -7.27 1.29 -12.21
N GLN A 30 -8.53 1.27 -11.80
CA GLN A 30 -9.65 1.03 -12.70
C GLN A 30 -10.13 2.31 -13.41
N ARG A 31 -9.90 3.51 -12.83
CA ARG A 31 -10.45 4.76 -13.36
C ARG A 31 -9.41 5.86 -13.52
N LEU A 32 -8.79 6.30 -12.42
CA LEU A 32 -7.97 7.51 -12.40
C LEU A 32 -6.76 7.40 -13.32
N VAL A 33 -6.03 6.28 -13.25
CA VAL A 33 -4.84 6.04 -14.07
C VAL A 33 -5.16 6.06 -15.57
N LEU A 34 -6.32 5.53 -15.96
CA LEU A 34 -6.73 5.48 -17.36
C LEU A 34 -7.10 6.86 -17.87
N GLN A 35 -7.91 7.61 -17.12
CA GLN A 35 -8.26 8.99 -17.48
C GLN A 35 -7.02 9.88 -17.55
N MET A 36 -6.14 9.76 -16.57
CA MET A 36 -4.91 10.54 -16.52
C MET A 36 -3.90 10.14 -17.59
N SER A 37 -3.85 8.88 -18.01
CA SER A 37 -3.01 8.47 -19.14
C SER A 37 -3.42 9.11 -20.47
N GLN A 38 -4.70 9.49 -20.63
CA GLN A 38 -5.18 10.20 -21.81
C GLN A 38 -4.86 11.70 -21.73
N ALA A 39 -4.92 12.29 -20.54
CA ALA A 39 -4.70 13.71 -20.31
C ALA A 39 -3.21 14.09 -20.16
N GLU A 40 -2.39 13.19 -19.61
CA GLU A 40 -1.01 13.48 -19.21
C GLU A 40 -0.03 12.53 -19.89
N THR A 41 0.86 13.10 -20.72
CA THR A 41 1.89 12.33 -21.43
C THR A 41 2.84 11.59 -20.48
N SER A 42 3.17 12.18 -19.32
CA SER A 42 3.99 11.53 -18.30
C SER A 42 3.34 10.27 -17.76
N VAL A 43 2.04 10.34 -17.42
CA VAL A 43 1.27 9.20 -16.92
C VAL A 43 1.13 8.13 -18.00
N CYS A 44 0.89 8.52 -19.25
CA CYS A 44 0.86 7.59 -20.39
C CYS A 44 2.14 6.76 -20.49
N HIS A 45 3.30 7.42 -20.53
CA HIS A 45 4.58 6.73 -20.60
C HIS A 45 4.85 5.86 -19.35
N ALA A 46 4.43 6.31 -18.16
CA ALA A 46 4.61 5.54 -16.93
C ALA A 46 3.82 4.22 -16.94
N VAL A 47 2.57 4.24 -17.41
CA VAL A 47 1.73 3.03 -17.45
C VAL A 47 2.12 2.11 -18.61
N VAL A 48 2.60 2.66 -19.73
CA VAL A 48 3.20 1.88 -20.83
C VAL A 48 4.46 1.16 -20.32
N ALA A 49 5.32 1.84 -19.57
CA ALA A 49 6.51 1.24 -18.96
C ALA A 49 6.13 0.08 -18.02
N LEU A 50 5.14 0.32 -17.14
CA LEU A 50 4.65 -0.70 -16.22
C LEU A 50 4.01 -1.90 -16.93
N GLY A 51 3.23 -1.66 -17.99
CA GLY A 51 2.67 -2.70 -18.85
C GLY A 51 3.75 -3.56 -19.50
N ALA A 52 4.74 -2.92 -20.12
CA ALA A 52 5.86 -3.60 -20.78
C ALA A 52 6.69 -4.45 -19.81
N LEU A 53 6.96 -3.92 -18.60
CA LEU A 53 7.73 -4.64 -17.59
C LEU A 53 6.93 -5.81 -16.99
N HIS A 54 5.65 -5.63 -16.75
CA HIS A 54 4.78 -6.71 -16.25
C HIS A 54 4.68 -7.86 -17.27
N GLU A 55 4.53 -7.53 -18.55
CA GLU A 55 4.53 -8.54 -19.62
C GLU A 55 5.84 -9.33 -19.70
N ASP A 56 6.99 -8.65 -19.60
CA ASP A 56 8.30 -9.30 -19.55
C ASP A 56 8.43 -10.20 -18.31
N SER A 57 7.93 -9.74 -17.15
CA SER A 57 7.99 -10.47 -15.89
C SER A 57 7.10 -11.72 -15.88
N GLU A 58 5.91 -11.68 -16.49
CA GLU A 58 5.06 -12.87 -16.63
C GLU A 58 5.69 -13.89 -17.60
N ALA A 59 6.39 -13.43 -18.64
CA ALA A 59 7.01 -14.31 -19.63
C ALA A 59 8.32 -14.97 -19.12
N LYS A 60 9.11 -14.26 -18.32
CA LYS A 60 10.47 -14.69 -17.91
C LYS A 60 10.64 -14.91 -16.42
N GLY A 61 9.61 -14.61 -15.63
CA GLY A 61 9.70 -14.55 -14.18
C GLY A 61 10.33 -13.25 -13.68
N MET A 62 10.26 -13.05 -12.36
CA MET A 62 10.87 -11.91 -11.70
C MET A 62 12.40 -12.03 -11.71
N PRO A 63 13.14 -10.96 -12.05
CA PRO A 63 14.59 -11.04 -12.17
C PRO A 63 15.26 -11.26 -10.80
N LEU A 64 15.98 -12.37 -10.65
CA LEU A 64 16.83 -12.68 -9.49
C LEU A 64 18.26 -12.13 -9.64
N GLN A 65 18.66 -11.81 -10.86
CA GLN A 65 19.99 -11.31 -11.24
C GLN A 65 19.83 -10.12 -12.20
N LYS A 66 20.96 -9.46 -12.56
CA LYS A 66 20.95 -8.38 -13.54
C LYS A 66 20.37 -8.87 -14.86
N VAL A 67 19.41 -8.14 -15.40
CA VAL A 67 18.80 -8.41 -16.71
C VAL A 67 19.78 -7.99 -17.80
N ASP A 68 20.05 -8.90 -18.74
CA ASP A 68 20.76 -8.57 -19.98
C ASP A 68 19.83 -7.78 -20.90
N LEU A 69 20.06 -6.47 -20.99
CA LEU A 69 19.24 -5.54 -21.76
C LEU A 69 19.47 -5.63 -23.27
N ASP A 70 20.61 -6.19 -23.70
CA ASP A 70 20.92 -6.33 -25.13
C ASP A 70 20.02 -7.39 -25.77
N HIS A 71 19.74 -8.46 -25.03
CA HIS A 71 18.85 -9.55 -25.44
C HIS A 71 17.41 -9.41 -24.92
N ASN A 72 17.15 -8.47 -23.99
CA ASN A 72 15.81 -8.22 -23.47
C ASN A 72 15.20 -6.90 -23.97
N HIS A 73 14.69 -6.93 -25.20
CA HIS A 73 14.06 -5.77 -25.83
C HIS A 73 12.83 -5.25 -25.08
N HIS A 74 12.03 -6.12 -24.46
CA HIS A 74 10.84 -5.70 -23.68
C HIS A 74 11.24 -4.90 -22.45
N HIS A 75 12.21 -5.40 -21.69
CA HIS A 75 12.73 -4.72 -20.51
C HIS A 75 13.42 -3.39 -20.86
N ARG A 76 14.22 -3.38 -21.94
CA ARG A 76 14.84 -2.15 -22.45
C ARG A 76 13.78 -1.10 -22.83
N PHE A 77 12.76 -1.51 -23.58
CA PHE A 77 11.65 -0.63 -23.94
C PHE A 77 10.92 -0.09 -22.70
N ALA A 78 10.70 -0.92 -21.68
CA ALA A 78 10.09 -0.51 -20.42
C ALA A 78 10.90 0.60 -19.72
N LEU A 79 12.24 0.47 -19.67
CA LEU A 79 13.14 1.49 -19.12
C LEU A 79 13.16 2.78 -19.95
N GLU A 80 13.12 2.68 -21.28
CA GLU A 80 13.03 3.84 -22.17
C GLU A 80 11.73 4.63 -21.92
N GLN A 81 10.60 3.95 -21.77
CA GLN A 81 9.30 4.56 -21.46
C GLN A 81 9.28 5.17 -20.06
N TYR A 82 9.89 4.51 -19.08
CA TYR A 82 10.10 5.06 -17.74
C TYR A 82 10.90 6.38 -17.80
N GLY A 83 11.99 6.43 -18.58
CA GLY A 83 12.78 7.64 -18.80
C GLY A 83 11.99 8.77 -19.47
N LYS A 84 11.20 8.45 -20.50
CA LYS A 84 10.30 9.41 -21.17
C LYS A 84 9.26 9.98 -20.21
N ALA A 85 8.71 9.15 -19.33
CA ALA A 85 7.75 9.58 -18.31
C ALA A 85 8.36 10.61 -17.35
N ILE A 86 9.58 10.36 -16.84
CA ILE A 86 10.30 11.33 -16.00
C ILE A 86 10.57 12.63 -16.74
N ALA A 87 11.07 12.57 -17.98
CA ALA A 87 11.37 13.76 -18.78
C ALA A 87 10.11 14.59 -19.10
N ALA A 88 8.97 13.94 -19.32
CA ALA A 88 7.69 14.61 -19.48
C ALA A 88 7.21 15.25 -18.18
N LEU A 89 7.39 14.55 -17.04
CA LEU A 89 6.99 15.04 -15.74
C LEU A 89 7.80 16.28 -15.31
N GLN A 90 9.12 16.26 -15.53
CA GLN A 90 10.00 17.41 -15.25
C GLN A 90 9.59 18.67 -16.00
N ARG A 91 9.13 18.54 -17.25
CA ARG A 91 8.58 19.65 -18.03
C ARG A 91 7.24 20.13 -17.47
N ARG A 92 6.36 19.21 -17.05
CA ARG A 92 5.06 19.57 -16.44
C ARG A 92 5.18 20.24 -15.08
N LEU A 93 6.21 19.90 -14.28
CA LEU A 93 6.47 20.50 -12.98
C LEU A 93 6.78 22.00 -13.03
N GLN A 94 7.05 22.56 -14.20
CA GLN A 94 7.23 24.01 -14.40
C GLN A 94 5.90 24.78 -14.47
N SER A 95 4.74 24.11 -14.56
CA SER A 95 3.42 24.76 -14.57
C SER A 95 2.74 24.71 -13.20
N ASN A 96 2.09 25.80 -12.79
CA ASN A 96 1.28 25.89 -11.57
C ASN A 96 -0.11 25.21 -11.69
N ASP A 97 -0.21 24.16 -12.50
CA ASP A 97 -1.46 23.45 -12.81
C ASP A 97 -1.77 22.41 -11.72
N PRO A 98 -2.92 22.45 -11.04
CA PRO A 98 -3.33 21.40 -10.09
C PRO A 98 -3.32 19.99 -10.70
N GLN A 99 -3.56 19.86 -12.00
CA GLN A 99 -3.49 18.58 -12.71
C GLN A 99 -2.06 18.03 -12.75
N ALA A 100 -1.03 18.89 -12.77
CA ALA A 100 0.36 18.47 -12.71
C ALA A 100 0.67 17.77 -11.39
N ARG A 101 0.08 18.22 -10.27
CA ARG A 101 0.23 17.56 -8.97
C ARG A 101 -0.33 16.13 -9.01
N LEU A 102 -1.52 15.93 -9.56
CA LEU A 102 -2.10 14.60 -9.74
C LEU A 102 -1.25 13.73 -10.68
N ALA A 103 -0.70 14.31 -11.75
CA ALA A 103 0.19 13.62 -12.70
C ALA A 103 1.45 13.09 -12.01
N VAL A 104 2.07 13.90 -11.14
CA VAL A 104 3.22 13.50 -10.32
C VAL A 104 2.85 12.33 -9.42
N LEU A 105 1.75 12.45 -8.69
CA LEU A 105 1.32 11.40 -7.76
C LEU A 105 1.01 10.09 -8.48
N MET A 106 0.33 10.14 -9.63
CA MET A 106 0.08 8.94 -10.45
C MET A 106 1.36 8.33 -11.02
N CYS A 107 2.31 9.14 -11.47
CA CYS A 107 3.62 8.64 -11.91
C CYS A 107 4.37 7.98 -10.75
N CYS A 108 4.39 8.60 -9.56
CA CYS A 108 4.99 8.00 -8.37
C CYS A 108 4.35 6.63 -8.05
N VAL A 109 3.02 6.52 -8.07
CA VAL A 109 2.34 5.22 -7.88
C VAL A 109 2.80 4.22 -8.94
N ALA A 110 2.71 4.53 -10.23
CA ALA A 110 3.13 3.61 -11.29
C ALA A 110 4.60 3.18 -11.16
N PHE A 111 5.49 4.11 -10.80
CA PHE A 111 6.90 3.82 -10.61
C PHE A 111 7.21 3.00 -9.36
N ILE A 112 6.43 3.10 -8.28
CA ILE A 112 6.56 2.21 -7.12
C ILE A 112 6.39 0.75 -7.55
N PHE A 113 5.32 0.45 -8.29
CA PHE A 113 5.07 -0.91 -8.80
C PHE A 113 6.10 -1.35 -9.84
N PHE A 114 6.53 -0.43 -10.71
CA PHE A 114 7.61 -0.70 -11.66
C PHE A 114 8.91 -1.10 -10.94
N GLU A 115 9.30 -0.35 -9.91
CA GLU A 115 10.52 -0.63 -9.16
C GLU A 115 10.39 -1.90 -8.29
N TYR A 116 9.19 -2.23 -7.80
CA TYR A 116 8.93 -3.53 -7.18
C TYR A 116 9.11 -4.69 -8.16
N LEU A 117 8.61 -4.58 -9.40
CA LEU A 117 8.82 -5.58 -10.45
C LEU A 117 10.31 -5.72 -10.82
N GLN A 118 11.08 -4.64 -10.73
CA GLN A 118 12.54 -4.71 -10.90
C GLN A 118 13.30 -5.22 -9.65
N GLY A 119 12.63 -5.41 -8.52
CA GLY A 119 13.29 -5.71 -7.24
C GLY A 119 14.03 -4.52 -6.60
N ASN A 120 13.89 -3.31 -7.15
CA ASN A 120 14.57 -2.09 -6.71
C ASN A 120 13.83 -1.41 -5.55
N ARG A 121 13.77 -2.06 -4.39
CA ARG A 121 13.04 -1.57 -3.20
C ARG A 121 13.42 -0.15 -2.77
N GLY A 122 14.70 0.21 -2.89
CA GLY A 122 15.17 1.57 -2.57
C GLY A 122 14.58 2.67 -3.45
N LYS A 123 14.42 2.41 -4.77
CA LYS A 123 13.81 3.36 -5.69
C LYS A 123 12.30 3.43 -5.52
N ALA A 124 11.65 2.30 -5.28
CA ALA A 124 10.23 2.26 -4.92
C ALA A 124 9.97 3.14 -3.68
N PHE A 125 10.80 2.99 -2.65
CA PHE A 125 10.71 3.82 -1.45
C PHE A 125 10.97 5.30 -1.71
N ALA A 126 11.91 5.65 -2.59
CA ALA A 126 12.15 7.04 -2.97
C ALA A 126 10.91 7.67 -3.65
N HIS A 127 10.23 6.94 -4.55
CA HIS A 127 8.97 7.40 -5.16
C HIS A 127 7.85 7.57 -4.13
N LEU A 128 7.75 6.66 -3.18
CA LEU A 128 6.82 6.76 -2.05
C LEU A 128 7.08 8.03 -1.24
N GLN A 129 8.33 8.29 -0.84
CA GLN A 129 8.69 9.49 -0.07
C GLN A 129 8.41 10.78 -0.84
N ASN A 130 8.69 10.80 -2.15
CA ASN A 130 8.40 11.94 -3.00
C ASN A 130 6.88 12.20 -3.10
N GLY A 131 6.07 11.16 -3.27
CA GLY A 131 4.62 11.31 -3.31
C GLY A 131 4.01 11.76 -1.98
N LEU A 132 4.49 11.22 -0.85
CA LEU A 132 4.12 11.70 0.49
C LEU A 132 4.49 13.18 0.66
N HIS A 133 5.66 13.59 0.17
CA HIS A 133 6.06 14.99 0.19
C HIS A 133 5.11 15.88 -0.62
N VAL A 134 4.70 15.45 -1.80
CA VAL A 134 3.72 16.17 -2.65
C VAL A 134 2.33 16.26 -2.01
N LEU A 135 1.92 15.24 -1.23
CA LEU A 135 0.62 15.22 -0.52
C LEU A 135 0.60 16.08 0.75
N ALA A 136 1.70 16.10 1.49
CA ALA A 136 1.81 16.76 2.78
C ALA A 136 2.48 18.14 2.75
N ASN A 137 3.26 18.43 1.70
CA ASN A 137 4.22 19.54 1.65
C ASN A 137 5.26 19.53 2.80
N HIS A 138 5.52 18.34 3.35
CA HIS A 138 6.49 18.08 4.43
C HIS A 138 7.34 16.87 4.05
N LYS A 139 8.37 16.51 4.82
CA LYS A 139 9.23 15.34 4.54
C LYS A 139 9.28 14.40 5.74
N GLY A 140 9.71 13.16 5.49
CA GLY A 140 9.94 12.17 6.54
C GLY A 140 8.69 11.84 7.34
N GLU A 141 8.83 11.73 8.65
CA GLU A 141 7.76 11.32 9.57
C GLU A 141 6.57 12.27 9.60
N GLU A 142 6.83 13.58 9.48
CA GLU A 142 5.79 14.59 9.47
C GLU A 142 4.85 14.42 8.27
N ALA A 143 5.42 14.13 7.09
CA ALA A 143 4.63 13.85 5.89
C ALA A 143 3.72 12.64 6.07
N ARG A 144 4.26 11.55 6.65
CA ARG A 144 3.51 10.32 6.93
C ARG A 144 2.35 10.56 7.89
N ALA A 145 2.62 11.25 9.00
CA ALA A 145 1.63 11.57 10.01
C ALA A 145 0.49 12.41 9.44
N LEU A 146 0.81 13.45 8.66
CA LEU A 146 -0.18 14.32 8.04
C LEU A 146 -1.04 13.59 7.00
N VAL A 147 -0.44 12.75 6.16
CA VAL A 147 -1.20 11.94 5.17
C VAL A 147 -2.15 10.98 5.90
N MET A 148 -1.68 10.27 6.92
CA MET A 148 -2.52 9.36 7.69
C MET A 148 -3.67 10.08 8.40
N SER A 149 -3.39 11.23 9.04
CA SER A 149 -4.40 12.06 9.69
C SER A 149 -5.48 12.53 8.69
N LYS A 150 -5.08 12.94 7.48
CA LYS A 150 -6.02 13.31 6.40
C LYS A 150 -6.92 12.15 5.97
N VAL A 151 -6.40 10.92 5.96
CA VAL A 151 -7.17 9.71 5.63
C VAL A 151 -8.18 9.39 6.74
N LEU A 152 -7.78 9.46 8.02
CA LEU A 152 -8.64 9.15 9.15
C LEU A 152 -9.79 10.16 9.34
N HIS A 153 -9.49 11.46 9.25
CA HIS A 153 -10.51 12.50 9.47
C HIS A 153 -11.40 12.79 8.26
N GLN A 154 -11.22 12.05 7.15
CA GLN A 154 -11.97 12.23 5.89
C GLN A 154 -12.21 13.71 5.52
N GLN A 155 -11.17 14.55 5.56
CA GLN A 155 -11.35 15.98 5.31
C GLN A 155 -12.05 16.21 3.97
N ASP A 156 -13.23 16.84 4.02
CA ASP A 156 -14.18 16.82 2.91
C ASP A 156 -13.81 17.76 1.74
N ASN A 157 -12.71 18.50 1.88
CA ASN A 157 -12.31 19.54 0.93
C ASN A 157 -11.54 19.02 -0.30
N GLY A 158 -11.17 17.74 -0.35
CA GLY A 158 -10.39 17.15 -1.46
C GLY A 158 -11.25 16.54 -2.58
N SER A 159 -10.76 16.60 -3.83
CA SER A 159 -11.39 15.87 -4.94
C SER A 159 -11.37 14.35 -4.71
N THR A 160 -12.28 13.60 -5.32
CA THR A 160 -12.30 12.13 -5.22
C THR A 160 -10.96 11.50 -5.62
N ALA A 161 -10.31 12.05 -6.66
CA ALA A 161 -8.98 11.60 -7.11
C ALA A 161 -7.89 11.82 -6.05
N GLU A 162 -7.89 12.97 -5.37
CA GLU A 162 -6.94 13.26 -4.29
C GLU A 162 -7.18 12.36 -3.08
N LYS A 163 -8.44 12.13 -2.70
CA LYS A 163 -8.82 11.19 -1.63
C LYS A 163 -8.34 9.77 -1.97
N ALA A 164 -8.49 9.31 -3.22
CA ALA A 164 -8.01 8.00 -3.66
C ALA A 164 -6.48 7.89 -3.56
N LEU A 165 -5.75 8.90 -4.03
CA LEU A 165 -4.29 8.95 -3.95
C LEU A 165 -3.80 8.98 -2.50
N LEU A 166 -4.41 9.79 -1.63
CA LEU A 166 -4.09 9.83 -0.20
C LEU A 166 -4.17 8.44 0.45
N ARG A 167 -5.27 7.71 0.20
CA ARG A 167 -5.45 6.35 0.71
C ARG A 167 -4.38 5.39 0.20
N ALA A 168 -4.07 5.43 -1.10
CA ALA A 168 -3.06 4.55 -1.66
C ALA A 168 -1.65 4.85 -1.15
N PHE A 169 -1.28 6.12 -0.98
CA PHE A 169 0.01 6.47 -0.39
C PHE A 169 0.10 6.07 1.09
N ALA A 170 -0.99 6.22 1.86
CA ALA A 170 -1.04 5.73 3.24
C ALA A 170 -0.88 4.19 3.30
N GLN A 171 -1.55 3.47 2.40
CA GLN A 171 -1.46 2.01 2.32
C GLN A 171 -0.06 1.55 1.88
N LEU A 172 0.52 2.17 0.84
CA LEU A 172 1.87 1.87 0.37
C LEU A 172 2.92 2.20 1.43
N ASP A 173 2.74 3.25 2.23
CA ASP A 173 3.64 3.57 3.35
C ASP A 173 3.58 2.51 4.45
N ALA A 174 2.37 2.09 4.84
CA ALA A 174 2.18 1.01 5.80
C ALA A 174 2.85 -0.30 5.34
N GLN A 175 2.71 -0.66 4.06
CA GLN A 175 3.29 -1.86 3.48
C GLN A 175 4.81 -1.74 3.23
N SER A 176 5.32 -0.52 3.03
CA SER A 176 6.73 -0.29 2.65
C SER A 176 7.70 -0.91 3.65
N VAL A 177 7.29 -1.05 4.91
CA VAL A 177 8.21 -1.47 5.97
C VAL A 177 8.58 -2.96 5.89
N HIS A 178 7.77 -3.78 5.23
CA HIS A 178 8.16 -5.16 4.89
C HIS A 178 9.29 -5.21 3.85
N PHE A 179 9.51 -4.13 3.10
CA PHE A 179 10.45 -4.06 1.99
C PHE A 179 11.63 -3.11 2.25
N ARG A 180 11.73 -2.53 3.45
CA ARG A 180 12.83 -1.61 3.76
C ARG A 180 14.15 -2.36 3.86
N VAL A 181 15.02 -2.07 2.90
CA VAL A 181 16.45 -2.39 2.98
C VAL A 181 17.00 -1.64 4.19
N SER A 182 17.64 -2.40 5.09
CA SER A 182 18.26 -1.96 6.34
C SER A 182 18.75 -0.50 6.28
N GLY A 183 18.07 0.39 7.00
CA GLY A 183 18.33 1.83 6.94
C GLY A 183 17.26 2.63 7.67
N SER A 184 17.54 2.93 8.94
CA SER A 184 16.70 3.62 9.91
C SER A 184 15.41 2.86 10.25
N VAL A 185 15.40 2.10 11.36
CA VAL A 185 14.13 1.82 12.04
C VAL A 185 13.53 3.19 12.30
N THR A 186 12.52 3.58 11.52
CA THR A 186 11.76 4.77 11.85
C THR A 186 11.07 4.41 13.15
N THR A 187 11.66 4.87 14.24
CA THR A 187 10.93 5.17 15.45
C THR A 187 9.86 6.16 15.01
N LEU A 188 8.72 5.63 14.54
CA LEU A 188 7.47 6.35 14.56
C LEU A 188 7.26 6.64 16.03
N GLY A 189 7.76 7.82 16.40
CA GLY A 189 7.96 8.19 17.78
C GLY A 189 6.67 7.96 18.52
N ALA A 190 6.80 7.60 19.78
CA ALA A 190 5.75 7.56 20.78
C ALA A 190 4.99 8.91 20.97
N GLN A 191 5.16 9.87 20.06
CA GLN A 191 4.61 11.23 20.09
C GLN A 191 3.30 11.38 19.32
N ASN A 192 2.89 10.44 18.46
CA ASN A 192 1.61 10.54 17.74
C ASN A 192 0.50 9.74 18.41
N GLY A 193 0.18 10.08 19.67
CA GLY A 193 -0.98 9.55 20.40
C GLY A 193 -2.32 9.72 19.65
N TYR A 194 -2.36 10.60 18.65
CA TYR A 194 -3.49 10.84 17.75
C TYR A 194 -3.90 9.63 16.90
N LEU A 195 -2.95 8.80 16.44
CA LEU A 195 -3.25 7.70 15.51
C LEU A 195 -3.93 6.50 16.17
N ALA A 196 -3.76 6.36 17.49
CA ALA A 196 -4.45 5.34 18.26
C ALA A 196 -5.85 5.83 18.64
N ALA A 197 -5.99 7.05 19.17
CA ALA A 197 -7.26 7.55 19.70
C ALA A 197 -8.46 7.37 18.75
N ASP A 198 -8.32 7.73 17.46
CA ASP A 198 -9.44 7.66 16.51
C ASP A 198 -9.83 6.22 16.14
N LEU A 199 -8.86 5.30 16.04
CA LEU A 199 -9.12 3.87 15.83
C LEU A 199 -9.69 3.20 17.08
N LEU A 200 -9.39 3.75 18.26
CA LEU A 200 -9.72 3.18 19.55
C LEU A 200 -11.17 3.37 19.99
N ASP A 201 -11.90 4.27 19.34
CA ASP A 201 -13.31 4.55 19.63
C ASP A 201 -14.25 4.23 18.45
N GLN A 202 -13.72 3.61 17.39
CA GLN A 202 -14.51 3.30 16.20
C GLN A 202 -15.51 2.14 16.47
N GLU A 203 -16.75 2.32 16.04
CA GLU A 203 -17.74 1.24 15.91
C GLU A 203 -17.76 0.73 14.47
N PHE A 204 -17.94 -0.59 14.31
CA PHE A 204 -17.90 -1.24 13.01
C PHE A 204 -19.27 -1.77 12.62
N GLN A 205 -19.81 -1.20 11.55
CA GLN A 205 -20.96 -1.74 10.84
C GLN A 205 -20.66 -1.68 9.34
N PHE A 206 -20.62 -2.85 8.70
CA PHE A 206 -20.22 -2.98 7.30
C PHE A 206 -21.44 -3.21 6.40
N ASN A 207 -21.48 -2.52 5.28
CA ASN A 207 -22.49 -2.69 4.25
C ASN A 207 -21.90 -3.23 2.95
N SER A 208 -20.57 -3.14 2.77
CA SER A 208 -19.83 -3.65 1.62
C SER A 208 -18.49 -4.28 2.02
N ILE A 209 -17.89 -5.05 1.11
CA ILE A 209 -16.53 -5.59 1.30
C ILE A 209 -15.49 -4.47 1.29
N GLU A 210 -15.77 -3.40 0.54
CA GLU A 210 -14.97 -2.18 0.49
C GLU A 210 -14.93 -1.49 1.87
N ASP A 211 -16.06 -1.39 2.57
CA ASP A 211 -16.12 -0.81 3.93
C ASP A 211 -15.23 -1.58 4.91
N VAL A 212 -15.23 -2.92 4.79
CA VAL A 212 -14.41 -3.81 5.62
C VAL A 212 -12.93 -3.54 5.35
N LYS A 213 -12.54 -3.44 4.07
CA LYS A 213 -11.16 -3.22 3.67
C LYS A 213 -10.67 -1.83 4.10
N ASP A 214 -11.45 -0.79 3.82
CA ASP A 214 -11.11 0.59 4.12
C ASP A 214 -10.96 0.83 5.63
N SER A 215 -11.73 0.12 6.45
CA SER A 215 -11.59 0.13 7.91
C SER A 215 -10.45 -0.76 8.43
N LEU A 216 -10.04 -1.79 7.70
CA LEU A 216 -8.93 -2.69 8.08
C LEU A 216 -7.56 -2.10 7.72
N ASP A 217 -7.43 -1.40 6.60
CA ASP A 217 -6.16 -0.83 6.10
C ASP A 217 -5.43 0.02 7.18
N PRO A 218 -6.11 0.90 7.96
CA PRO A 218 -5.49 1.63 9.06
C PRO A 218 -4.90 0.76 10.18
N PHE A 219 -5.50 -0.41 10.47
CA PHE A 219 -4.99 -1.32 11.49
C PHE A 219 -3.61 -1.86 11.13
N ALA A 220 -3.38 -2.23 9.87
CA ALA A 220 -2.08 -2.70 9.43
C ALA A 220 -0.99 -1.65 9.70
N SER A 221 -1.28 -0.39 9.39
CA SER A 221 -0.37 0.72 9.68
C SER A 221 -0.11 0.91 11.18
N VAL A 222 -1.16 0.83 12.02
CA VAL A 222 -1.02 0.98 13.48
C VAL A 222 -0.27 -0.18 14.13
N VAL A 223 -0.66 -1.42 13.86
CA VAL A 223 -0.02 -2.64 14.39
C VAL A 223 1.46 -2.64 14.01
N PHE A 224 1.74 -2.34 12.76
CA PHE A 224 3.11 -2.27 12.25
C PHE A 224 3.95 -1.22 13.01
N ARG A 225 3.45 0.02 13.09
CA ARG A 225 4.11 1.11 13.83
C ARG A 225 4.36 0.74 15.28
N PHE A 226 3.34 0.19 15.92
CA PHE A 226 3.41 -0.19 17.31
C PHE A 226 4.49 -1.27 17.54
N ARG A 227 4.62 -2.26 16.64
CA ARG A 227 5.69 -3.25 16.68
C ARG A 227 7.09 -2.63 16.59
N THR A 228 7.30 -1.64 15.72
CA THR A 228 8.59 -0.95 15.61
C THR A 228 8.95 -0.15 16.85
N THR A 229 7.96 0.34 17.58
CA THR A 229 8.13 1.06 18.85
C THR A 229 8.35 0.12 20.03
N CYS A 230 7.67 -1.04 20.05
CA CYS A 230 7.78 -2.02 21.12
C CYS A 230 9.19 -2.61 21.22
N ARG A 231 9.80 -3.01 20.10
CA ARG A 231 11.06 -3.78 20.12
C ARG A 231 12.23 -3.07 20.82
N PRO A 232 12.50 -1.77 20.58
CA PRO A 232 13.53 -1.04 21.32
C PRO A 232 13.16 -0.84 22.80
N LEU A 233 11.88 -0.57 23.11
CA LEU A 233 11.42 -0.33 24.48
C LEU A 233 11.46 -1.58 25.35
N LEU A 234 11.08 -2.75 24.81
CA LEU A 234 11.18 -4.04 25.51
C LEU A 234 12.61 -4.43 25.86
N ARG A 235 13.60 -3.91 25.12
CA ARG A 235 15.03 -4.09 25.41
C ARG A 235 15.58 -3.07 26.41
N ASN A 236 14.82 -2.03 26.73
CA ASN A 236 15.21 -0.99 27.68
C ASN A 236 14.65 -1.35 29.08
N PRO A 237 15.51 -1.65 30.06
CA PRO A 237 15.08 -2.00 31.42
C PRO A 237 14.28 -0.90 32.13
N MET A 238 14.41 0.36 31.68
CA MET A 238 13.75 1.53 32.28
C MET A 238 12.46 1.92 31.54
N ALA A 239 12.04 1.17 30.51
CA ALA A 239 10.83 1.50 29.76
C ALA A 239 9.56 1.21 30.57
N ASP A 240 8.56 2.06 30.40
CA ASP A 240 7.22 1.85 30.95
C ASP A 240 6.47 0.77 30.13
N ILE A 241 6.66 -0.49 30.53
CA ILE A 241 5.98 -1.66 29.93
C ILE A 241 4.47 -1.62 30.19
N PHE A 242 4.03 -0.95 31.26
CA PHE A 242 2.61 -0.88 31.61
C PHE A 242 1.83 -0.06 30.59
N GLN A 243 2.35 1.11 30.17
CA GLN A 243 1.72 1.86 29.08
C GLN A 243 1.71 1.05 27.77
N LEU A 244 2.82 0.39 27.43
CA LEU A 244 2.86 -0.45 26.23
C LEU A 244 1.77 -1.53 26.26
N SER A 245 1.57 -2.17 27.40
CA SER A 245 0.53 -3.18 27.59
C SER A 245 -0.89 -2.60 27.45
N ILE A 246 -1.12 -1.36 27.92
CA ILE A 246 -2.40 -0.66 27.71
C ILE A 246 -2.65 -0.39 26.23
N GLN A 247 -1.67 0.15 25.49
CA GLN A 247 -1.84 0.42 24.05
C GLN A 247 -2.05 -0.87 23.26
N HIS A 248 -1.27 -1.91 23.58
CA HIS A 248 -1.41 -3.24 23.00
C HIS A 248 -2.84 -3.76 23.16
N GLN A 249 -3.35 -3.78 24.40
CA GLN A 249 -4.68 -4.29 24.70
C GLN A 249 -5.79 -3.48 24.00
N LYS A 250 -5.61 -2.17 23.89
CA LYS A 250 -6.52 -1.27 23.18
C LYS A 250 -6.59 -1.60 21.68
N ILE A 251 -5.45 -1.72 20.99
CA ILE A 251 -5.38 -2.07 19.57
C ILE A 251 -5.97 -3.47 19.34
N ARG A 252 -5.60 -4.43 20.19
CA ARG A 252 -6.10 -5.80 20.15
C ARG A 252 -7.61 -5.86 20.28
N THR A 253 -8.18 -5.15 21.25
CA THR A 253 -9.63 -5.09 21.46
C THR A 253 -10.36 -4.55 20.23
N GLN A 254 -9.80 -3.52 19.60
CA GLN A 254 -10.42 -2.96 18.39
C GLN A 254 -10.32 -3.88 17.18
N LEU A 255 -9.19 -4.56 16.98
CA LEU A 255 -9.09 -5.56 15.92
C LEU A 255 -10.09 -6.71 16.15
N MET A 256 -10.28 -7.15 17.40
CA MET A 256 -11.30 -8.16 17.73
C MET A 256 -12.73 -7.68 17.43
N LYS A 257 -13.05 -6.40 17.70
CA LYS A 257 -14.34 -5.81 17.34
C LYS A 257 -14.52 -5.81 15.82
N HIS A 258 -13.49 -5.41 15.07
CA HIS A 258 -13.50 -5.43 13.60
C HIS A 258 -13.72 -6.84 13.06
N ILE A 259 -12.99 -7.84 13.55
CA ILE A 259 -13.16 -9.27 13.19
C ILE A 259 -14.60 -9.73 13.48
N SER A 260 -15.13 -9.40 14.65
CA SER A 260 -16.48 -9.80 15.05
C SER A 260 -17.55 -9.17 14.14
N ALA A 261 -17.41 -7.88 13.84
CA ALA A 261 -18.30 -7.16 12.92
C ALA A 261 -18.20 -7.70 11.48
N PHE A 262 -17.00 -8.07 11.05
CA PHE A 262 -16.77 -8.70 9.75
C PHE A 262 -17.45 -10.06 9.65
N GLU A 263 -17.27 -10.96 10.62
CA GLU A 263 -17.95 -12.26 10.57
C GLU A 263 -19.48 -12.12 10.69
N ALA A 264 -19.98 -11.14 11.46
CA ALA A 264 -21.40 -10.80 11.47
C ALA A 264 -21.89 -10.30 10.11
N PHE A 265 -21.12 -9.48 9.40
CA PHE A 265 -21.40 -9.06 8.03
C PHE A 265 -21.40 -10.24 7.05
N ILE A 266 -20.38 -11.10 7.10
CA ILE A 266 -20.28 -12.29 6.23
C ILE A 266 -21.41 -13.27 6.48
N SER A 267 -21.88 -13.43 7.73
CA SER A 267 -23.04 -14.28 8.04
C SER A 267 -24.34 -13.82 7.35
N ARG A 268 -24.43 -12.53 6.99
CA ARG A 268 -25.55 -11.92 6.27
C ARG A 268 -25.27 -11.73 4.79
N PHE A 269 -24.03 -11.97 4.35
CA PHE A 269 -23.60 -11.78 2.97
C PHE A 269 -24.22 -12.87 2.08
N PRO A 270 -24.54 -12.56 0.80
CA PRO A 270 -25.14 -13.55 -0.09
C PRO A 270 -24.33 -14.84 -0.16
N SER A 271 -25.02 -15.99 -0.08
CA SER A 271 -24.39 -17.31 -0.17
C SER A 271 -23.75 -17.60 -1.53
N LYS A 272 -24.21 -16.91 -2.59
CA LYS A 272 -23.62 -16.93 -3.92
C LYS A 272 -22.70 -15.72 -4.10
N THR A 273 -21.43 -15.88 -3.78
CA THR A 273 -20.39 -14.87 -4.01
C THR A 273 -19.77 -15.04 -5.39
N THR A 274 -19.44 -13.92 -6.04
CA THR A 274 -18.55 -13.91 -7.21
C THR A 274 -17.15 -14.42 -6.84
N PRO A 275 -16.35 -14.89 -7.81
CA PRO A 275 -14.97 -15.29 -7.55
C PRO A 275 -14.10 -14.17 -6.96
N LYS A 276 -14.40 -12.90 -7.28
CA LYS A 276 -13.69 -11.76 -6.72
C LYS A 276 -14.02 -11.59 -5.24
N GLU A 277 -15.31 -11.54 -4.89
CA GLU A 277 -15.75 -11.41 -3.49
C GLU A 277 -15.22 -12.56 -2.62
N ALA A 278 -15.24 -13.80 -3.11
CA ALA A 278 -14.67 -14.94 -2.39
C ALA A 278 -13.17 -14.73 -2.08
N ARG A 279 -12.39 -14.22 -3.05
CA ARG A 279 -10.98 -13.87 -2.83
C ARG A 279 -10.83 -12.72 -1.84
N SER A 280 -11.68 -11.69 -1.92
CA SER A 280 -11.67 -10.56 -0.98
C SER A 280 -11.91 -11.01 0.45
N ILE A 281 -12.91 -11.86 0.66
CA ILE A 281 -13.28 -12.41 1.98
C ILE A 281 -12.11 -13.20 2.56
N ASN A 282 -11.52 -14.10 1.77
CA ASN A 282 -10.38 -14.89 2.21
C ASN A 282 -9.15 -14.02 2.51
N MET A 283 -8.89 -13.00 1.68
CA MET A 283 -7.81 -12.06 1.91
C MET A 283 -8.02 -11.25 3.20
N THR A 284 -9.24 -10.79 3.47
CA THR A 284 -9.58 -10.10 4.71
C THR A 284 -9.32 -11.00 5.93
N ARG A 285 -9.78 -12.26 5.90
CA ARG A 285 -9.53 -13.22 6.98
C ARG A 285 -8.04 -13.47 7.20
N LEU A 286 -7.27 -13.57 6.11
CA LEU A 286 -5.82 -13.71 6.19
C LEU A 286 -5.17 -12.49 6.84
N HIS A 287 -5.58 -11.26 6.45
CA HIS A 287 -5.09 -10.04 7.10
C HIS A 287 -5.46 -9.99 8.58
N HIS A 288 -6.68 -10.37 8.97
CA HIS A 288 -7.08 -10.48 10.37
C HIS A 288 -6.17 -11.42 11.16
N LEU A 289 -5.89 -12.61 10.61
CA LEU A 289 -4.99 -13.56 11.24
C LEU A 289 -3.58 -12.97 11.39
N ILE A 290 -3.00 -12.43 10.31
CA ILE A 290 -1.64 -11.87 10.33
C ILE A 290 -1.52 -10.75 11.38
N LEU A 291 -2.48 -9.82 11.40
CA LEU A 291 -2.46 -8.70 12.35
C LEU A 291 -2.66 -9.17 13.79
N MET A 292 -3.51 -10.18 14.01
CA MET A 292 -3.71 -10.75 15.34
C MET A 292 -2.46 -11.48 15.84
N VAL A 293 -1.84 -12.32 15.00
CA VAL A 293 -0.57 -13.00 15.34
C VAL A 293 0.51 -11.97 15.65
N ASP A 294 0.65 -10.92 14.84
CA ASP A 294 1.60 -9.85 15.12
C ASP A 294 1.34 -9.18 16.47
N LEU A 295 0.08 -8.93 16.82
CA LEU A 295 -0.31 -8.40 18.14
C LEU A 295 -0.01 -9.36 19.28
N GLU A 296 -0.34 -10.65 19.16
CA GLU A 296 -0.10 -11.59 20.25
C GLU A 296 1.40 -11.87 20.47
N THR A 297 2.23 -11.64 19.46
CA THR A 297 3.67 -11.94 19.51
C THR A 297 4.55 -10.73 19.81
N MET A 298 4.10 -9.49 19.57
CA MET A 298 4.97 -8.30 19.61
C MET A 298 5.51 -7.88 20.98
N LEU A 299 4.92 -8.34 22.08
CA LEU A 299 5.43 -8.08 23.44
C LEU A 299 6.49 -9.12 23.87
N SER A 300 6.76 -10.12 23.03
CA SER A 300 7.82 -11.11 23.24
C SER A 300 9.08 -10.73 22.45
N LEU A 301 10.25 -10.98 23.05
CA LEU A 301 11.53 -10.90 22.34
C LEU A 301 11.96 -12.24 21.72
N SER A 302 11.25 -13.34 22.03
CA SER A 302 11.57 -14.69 21.53
C SER A 302 10.97 -14.91 20.15
N GLU A 303 11.76 -15.48 19.24
CA GLU A 303 11.29 -15.89 17.90
C GLU A 303 10.43 -17.16 17.96
N LEU A 304 10.51 -17.96 19.03
CA LEU A 304 9.72 -19.19 19.20
C LEU A 304 8.23 -18.92 19.45
N VAL A 305 7.85 -17.68 19.72
CA VAL A 305 6.46 -17.31 19.99
C VAL A 305 5.55 -17.54 18.78
N TYR A 306 6.10 -17.55 17.56
CA TYR A 306 5.34 -17.81 16.34
C TYR A 306 4.92 -19.29 16.21
N ASP A 307 5.66 -20.22 16.84
CA ASP A 307 5.39 -21.66 16.74
C ASP A 307 4.01 -22.03 17.29
N TYR A 308 3.51 -21.27 18.28
CA TYR A 308 2.17 -21.45 18.86
C TYR A 308 1.03 -21.17 17.86
N TYR A 309 1.30 -20.41 16.79
CA TYR A 309 0.31 -20.00 15.80
C TYR A 309 0.42 -20.78 14.48
N LEU A 310 1.38 -21.70 14.37
CA LEU A 310 1.58 -22.52 13.17
C LEU A 310 0.32 -23.28 12.72
N PRO A 311 -0.51 -23.88 13.61
CA PRO A 311 -1.74 -24.55 13.21
C PRO A 311 -2.75 -23.63 12.50
N GLN A 312 -2.78 -22.33 12.84
CA GLN A 312 -3.70 -21.38 12.22
C GLN A 312 -3.20 -20.91 10.85
N PHE A 313 -1.88 -20.89 10.62
CA PHE A 313 -1.36 -20.61 9.28
C PHE A 313 -1.61 -21.77 8.32
N GLN A 314 -1.62 -23.01 8.82
CA GLN A 314 -1.91 -24.20 8.02
C GLN A 314 -3.34 -24.24 7.47
N THR A 315 -4.29 -23.48 8.03
CA THR A 315 -5.65 -23.41 7.46
C THR A 315 -5.76 -22.57 6.19
N PHE A 316 -4.69 -21.84 5.81
CA PHE A 316 -4.65 -20.97 4.63
C PHE A 316 -3.73 -21.47 3.51
N VAL A 317 -3.06 -22.61 3.69
CA VAL A 317 -2.21 -23.30 2.70
C VAL A 317 -3.01 -24.41 2.04
#